data_AF-A0A168P2Y3-F1
#
_entry.id   AF-A0A168P2Y3-F1
#
_cell.length_a   1.000
_cell.length_b   1.000
_cell.length_c   1.000
_cell.angle_alpha   90.00
_cell.angle_beta   90.00
_cell.angle_gamma   90.00
#
_symmetry.space_group_name_H-M   'P 1'
#
loop_
_entity.id
_entity.type
_entity.pdbx_description
1 polymer ?
#
loop_
_entity_poly.entity_id
_entity_poly.type
_entity_poly.pdbx_seq_one_letter_code
_entity_poly.pdbx_strand_id
1 'polypeptide(L)'
;SKIEQRCQQLPNYSGMKRFDNGFLLSSLTNPTFDELRNHMQLVLCLVYDVVSLQSTLCLRSFVDFFVQVNSKEHTEATLSAADDYLQLFFLYLPCFQDLSKMKAPKLHMLTKYTRDIRMKGPLDGYSTMNSERLHKINAKQPARKTNYRDTVAFTNQLARFIEDRDVCMDLYGPSPSP
;
A
#
# COMPACT_ATOMS: atom_id res chain seq x y z
N SER A 1 6.95 3.04 -25.58
CA SER A 1 5.55 2.53 -25.52
C SER A 1 4.57 3.68 -25.29
N LYS A 2 3.31 3.60 -25.77
CA LYS A 2 2.25 4.61 -25.54
C LYS A 2 2.04 4.90 -24.05
N ILE A 3 2.21 3.87 -23.20
CA ILE A 3 2.14 3.98 -21.74
C ILE A 3 3.27 4.87 -21.20
N GLU A 4 4.50 4.72 -21.70
CA GLU A 4 5.66 5.50 -21.25
C GLU A 4 5.53 6.98 -21.60
N GLN A 5 5.02 7.29 -22.80
CA GLN A 5 4.74 8.67 -23.22
C GLN A 5 3.73 9.35 -22.28
N ARG A 6 2.68 8.62 -21.87
CA ARG A 6 1.72 9.14 -20.89
C ARG A 6 2.33 9.38 -19.51
N CYS A 7 3.20 8.47 -19.06
CA CYS A 7 3.88 8.63 -17.78
C CYS A 7 4.74 9.90 -17.75
N GLN A 8 5.41 10.23 -18.87
CA GLN A 8 6.19 11.46 -19.01
C GLN A 8 5.33 12.73 -19.07
N GLN A 9 4.07 12.61 -19.50
CA GLN A 9 3.11 13.71 -19.57
C GLN A 9 2.34 13.94 -18.26
N LEU A 10 2.45 13.04 -17.28
CA LEU A 10 1.77 13.23 -15.99
C LEU A 10 2.32 14.49 -15.29
N PRO A 11 1.43 15.39 -14.84
CA PRO A 11 1.87 16.59 -14.13
C PRO A 11 2.56 16.23 -12.82
N ASN A 12 3.55 17.02 -12.45
CA ASN A 12 4.28 16.85 -11.20
C ASN A 12 3.35 17.14 -10.01
N TYR A 13 3.18 16.15 -9.13
CA TYR A 13 2.44 16.30 -7.88
C TYR A 13 3.34 16.05 -6.68
N SER A 14 3.22 16.92 -5.66
CA SER A 14 3.88 16.74 -4.36
C SER A 14 3.40 15.42 -3.74
N GLY A 15 4.35 14.55 -3.32
CA GLY A 15 4.05 13.24 -2.73
C GLY A 15 3.95 12.07 -3.70
N MET A 16 4.01 12.31 -5.01
CA MET A 16 4.13 11.26 -6.02
C MET A 16 5.57 11.07 -6.49
N LYS A 17 5.96 9.81 -6.69
CA LYS A 17 7.30 9.46 -7.18
C LYS A 17 7.39 9.77 -8.68
N ARG A 18 8.56 10.25 -9.11
CA ARG A 18 8.87 10.47 -10.53
C ARG A 18 9.10 9.11 -11.21
N PHE A 19 8.51 8.94 -12.40
CA PHE A 19 8.75 7.78 -13.26
C PHE A 19 9.79 8.11 -14.33
N ASP A 20 10.93 8.70 -13.94
CA ASP A 20 11.95 9.20 -14.88
C ASP A 20 12.50 8.07 -15.78
N ASN A 21 12.53 6.83 -15.27
CA ASN A 21 12.97 5.63 -16.01
C ASN A 21 11.80 4.76 -16.51
N GLY A 22 10.57 5.29 -16.56
CA GLY A 22 9.37 4.59 -17.00
C GLY A 22 8.64 3.79 -15.90
N PHE A 23 7.33 3.60 -16.09
CA PHE A 23 6.41 3.04 -15.08
C PHE A 23 6.71 1.57 -14.72
N LEU A 24 6.98 0.73 -15.71
CA LEU A 24 7.18 -0.71 -15.50
C LEU A 24 8.56 -1.05 -14.89
N LEU A 25 9.60 -0.29 -15.23
CA LEU A 25 11.00 -0.57 -14.86
C LEU A 25 11.38 -0.01 -13.48
N SER A 26 10.81 1.14 -13.09
CA SER A 26 11.23 1.88 -11.89
C SER A 26 10.31 1.72 -10.69
N SER A 27 9.02 1.40 -10.90
CA SER A 27 7.97 1.60 -9.89
C SER A 27 7.21 0.36 -9.46
N LEU A 28 7.37 -0.76 -10.16
CA LEU A 28 6.82 -2.06 -9.76
C LEU A 28 7.87 -3.02 -9.21
N THR A 29 9.14 -2.60 -9.17
CA THR A 29 10.25 -3.36 -8.60
C THR A 29 10.31 -3.12 -7.09
N ASN A 30 9.75 -4.04 -6.29
CA ASN A 30 9.67 -3.95 -4.82
C ASN A 30 9.07 -2.62 -4.28
N PRO A 31 7.89 -2.17 -4.75
CA PRO A 31 7.27 -0.97 -4.23
C PRO A 31 6.90 -1.14 -2.76
N THR A 32 7.02 -0.06 -2.00
CA THR A 32 6.35 0.04 -0.69
C THR A 32 4.84 0.03 -0.87
N PHE A 33 4.09 -0.32 0.17
CA PHE A 33 2.62 -0.35 0.10
C PHE A 33 2.02 1.01 -0.27
N ASP A 34 2.56 2.10 0.28
CA ASP A 34 2.12 3.46 -0.05
C ASP A 34 2.41 3.84 -1.51
N GLU A 35 3.58 3.46 -2.03
CA GLU A 35 3.90 3.63 -3.45
C GLU A 35 2.94 2.84 -4.34
N LEU A 36 2.64 1.59 -3.98
CA LEU A 36 1.68 0.77 -4.71
C LEU A 36 0.29 1.42 -4.71
N ARG A 37 -0.19 1.90 -3.55
CA ARG A 37 -1.47 2.62 -3.43
C ARG A 37 -1.52 3.83 -4.36
N ASN A 38 -0.49 4.67 -4.36
CA ASN A 38 -0.44 5.85 -5.22
C ASN A 38 -0.37 5.46 -6.71
N HIS A 39 0.37 4.41 -7.05
CA HIS A 39 0.46 3.92 -8.43
C HIS A 39 -0.87 3.36 -8.93
N MET A 40 -1.61 2.62 -8.09
CA MET A 40 -2.89 2.02 -8.46
C MET A 40 -3.92 3.06 -8.93
N GLN A 41 -3.91 4.27 -8.38
CA GLN A 41 -4.79 5.36 -8.81
C GLN A 41 -4.49 5.83 -10.24
N LEU A 42 -3.24 5.72 -10.69
CA LEU A 42 -2.79 6.19 -12.00
C LEU A 42 -2.93 5.14 -13.10
N VAL A 43 -2.98 3.85 -12.73
CA VAL A 43 -2.98 2.73 -13.68
C VAL A 43 -4.06 2.92 -14.74
N LEU A 44 -5.28 3.31 -14.34
CA LEU A 44 -6.39 3.54 -15.28
C LEU A 44 -6.09 4.65 -16.30
N CYS A 45 -5.56 5.79 -15.86
CA CYS A 45 -5.19 6.89 -16.74
C CYS A 45 -4.13 6.47 -17.78
N LEU A 46 -3.28 5.52 -17.43
CA LEU A 46 -2.21 5.05 -18.30
C LEU A 46 -2.69 4.04 -19.35
N VAL A 47 -3.64 3.17 -19.01
CA VAL A 47 -3.96 1.96 -19.81
C VAL A 47 -5.35 1.94 -20.46
N TYR A 48 -6.25 2.88 -20.16
CA TYR A 48 -7.69 2.79 -20.49
C TYR A 48 -8.05 2.49 -21.96
N ASP A 49 -7.24 2.95 -22.92
CA ASP A 49 -7.44 2.74 -24.37
C ASP A 49 -6.37 1.82 -25.01
N VAL A 50 -5.55 1.18 -24.17
CA VAL A 50 -4.55 0.19 -24.57
C VAL A 50 -5.07 -1.22 -24.31
N VAL A 51 -5.94 -1.37 -23.31
CA VAL A 51 -6.53 -2.65 -22.91
C VAL A 51 -7.99 -2.73 -23.34
N SER A 52 -8.54 -3.95 -23.34
CA SER A 52 -9.97 -4.17 -23.63
C SER A 52 -10.87 -3.44 -22.63
N LEU A 53 -12.10 -3.13 -23.05
CA LEU A 53 -13.11 -2.54 -22.16
C LEU A 53 -13.31 -3.37 -20.88
N GLN A 54 -13.34 -4.70 -21.00
CA GLN A 54 -13.49 -5.62 -19.87
C GLN A 54 -12.33 -5.50 -18.88
N SER A 55 -11.10 -5.40 -19.39
CA SER A 55 -9.91 -5.18 -18.57
C SER A 55 -9.93 -3.82 -17.87
N THR A 56 -10.37 -2.77 -18.56
CA THR A 56 -10.55 -1.44 -17.97
C THR A 56 -11.60 -1.45 -16.86
N LEU A 57 -12.73 -2.13 -17.05
CA LEU A 57 -13.77 -2.28 -16.03
C LEU A 57 -13.27 -3.08 -14.83
N CYS A 58 -12.54 -4.17 -15.05
CA CYS A 58 -11.92 -4.96 -13.98
C CYS A 58 -10.95 -4.11 -13.15
N LEU A 59 -10.01 -3.40 -13.80
CA LEU A 59 -9.07 -2.52 -13.12
C LEU A 59 -9.78 -1.40 -12.36
N ARG A 60 -10.82 -0.82 -12.95
CA ARG A 60 -11.59 0.26 -12.35
C ARG A 60 -12.29 -0.21 -11.08
N SER A 61 -13.05 -1.30 -11.17
CA SER A 61 -13.74 -1.86 -10.02
C SER A 61 -12.79 -2.23 -8.87
N PHE A 62 -11.59 -2.73 -9.16
CA PHE A 62 -10.57 -2.95 -8.14
C PHE A 62 -10.06 -1.65 -7.51
N VAL A 63 -9.76 -0.62 -8.31
CA VAL A 63 -9.30 0.69 -7.80
C VAL A 63 -10.38 1.35 -6.96
N ASP A 64 -11.64 1.33 -7.40
CA ASP A 64 -12.78 1.89 -6.68
C ASP A 64 -12.97 1.17 -5.33
N PHE A 65 -12.96 -0.18 -5.33
CA PHE A 65 -12.93 -0.98 -4.09
C PHE A 65 -11.77 -0.58 -3.18
N PHE A 66 -10.55 -0.55 -3.72
CA PHE A 66 -9.34 -0.29 -2.96
C PHE A 66 -9.35 1.10 -2.34
N VAL A 67 -9.73 2.14 -3.10
CA VAL A 67 -9.87 3.50 -2.57
C VAL A 67 -10.93 3.53 -1.47
N GLN A 68 -12.07 2.85 -1.66
CA GLN A 68 -13.17 2.87 -0.72
C GLN A 68 -12.81 2.23 0.63
N VAL A 69 -12.20 1.04 0.65
CA VAL A 69 -11.81 0.36 1.91
C VAL A 69 -10.65 1.04 2.63
N ASN A 70 -9.91 1.88 1.92
CA ASN A 70 -8.77 2.62 2.46
C ASN A 70 -9.13 4.07 2.85
N SER A 71 -10.41 4.43 2.83
CA SER A 71 -10.93 5.67 3.40
C SER A 71 -10.72 5.70 4.91
N LYS A 72 -10.60 6.91 5.48
CA LYS A 72 -10.49 7.10 6.94
C LYS A 72 -11.84 6.92 7.65
N GLU A 73 -12.91 7.11 6.91
CA GLU A 73 -14.27 7.09 7.42
C GLU A 73 -15.14 6.17 6.55
N HIS A 74 -16.03 5.44 7.22
CA HIS A 74 -16.93 4.51 6.58
C HIS A 74 -18.35 4.66 7.15
N THR A 75 -19.31 4.61 6.26
CA THR A 75 -20.74 4.39 6.54
C THR A 75 -21.17 3.05 5.94
N GLU A 76 -22.30 2.51 6.35
CA GLU A 76 -22.84 1.28 5.74
C GLU A 76 -23.04 1.42 4.23
N ALA A 77 -23.41 2.61 3.74
CA ALA A 77 -23.53 2.87 2.31
C ALA A 77 -22.17 2.71 1.60
N THR A 78 -21.09 3.25 2.16
CA THR A 78 -19.75 3.11 1.58
C THR A 78 -19.21 1.70 1.63
N LEU A 79 -19.57 0.92 2.67
CA LEU A 79 -19.17 -0.48 2.78
C LEU A 79 -19.94 -1.35 1.80
N SER A 80 -21.25 -1.09 1.61
CA SER A 80 -22.04 -1.74 0.57
C SER A 80 -21.46 -1.45 -0.82
N ALA A 81 -21.12 -0.19 -1.11
CA ALA A 81 -20.49 0.17 -2.38
C ALA A 81 -19.16 -0.55 -2.59
N ALA A 82 -18.34 -0.72 -1.54
CA ALA A 82 -17.11 -1.51 -1.62
C ALA A 82 -17.41 -2.98 -1.97
N ASP A 83 -18.41 -3.59 -1.34
CA ASP A 83 -18.82 -4.96 -1.67
C ASP A 83 -19.28 -5.06 -3.15
N ASP A 84 -20.02 -4.08 -3.66
CA ASP A 84 -20.46 -4.02 -5.07
C ASP A 84 -19.29 -3.87 -6.05
N TYR A 85 -18.32 -2.98 -5.75
CA TYR A 85 -17.10 -2.85 -6.55
C TYR A 85 -16.29 -4.15 -6.57
N LEU A 86 -16.23 -4.85 -5.44
CA LEU A 86 -15.53 -6.13 -5.36
C LEU A 86 -16.24 -7.23 -6.17
N GLN A 87 -17.57 -7.24 -6.20
CA GLN A 87 -18.34 -8.14 -7.06
C GLN A 87 -18.07 -7.87 -8.54
N LEU A 88 -18.08 -6.61 -8.98
CA LEU A 88 -17.74 -6.22 -10.34
C LEU A 88 -16.30 -6.62 -10.70
N PHE A 89 -15.37 -6.48 -9.75
CA PHE A 89 -14.00 -6.93 -9.95
C PHE A 89 -13.94 -8.43 -10.25
N PHE A 90 -14.57 -9.27 -9.42
CA PHE A 90 -14.58 -10.72 -9.65
C PHE A 90 -15.36 -11.13 -10.91
N LEU A 91 -16.40 -10.36 -11.29
CA LEU A 91 -17.14 -10.58 -12.54
C LEU A 91 -16.25 -10.39 -13.78
N TYR A 92 -15.42 -9.35 -13.79
CA TYR A 92 -14.55 -9.05 -14.92
C TYR A 92 -13.16 -9.69 -14.85
N LEU A 93 -12.75 -10.19 -13.68
CA LEU A 93 -11.46 -10.84 -13.45
C LEU A 93 -11.10 -11.93 -14.50
N PRO A 94 -12.04 -12.75 -15.00
CA PRO A 94 -11.78 -13.73 -16.06
C PRO A 94 -11.28 -13.15 -17.40
N CYS A 95 -11.39 -11.83 -17.63
CA CYS A 95 -10.86 -11.21 -18.84
C CYS A 95 -9.33 -11.35 -18.96
N PHE A 96 -8.65 -11.57 -17.84
CA PHE A 96 -7.23 -11.90 -17.82
C PHE A 96 -7.08 -13.40 -18.09
N GLN A 97 -6.78 -13.75 -19.35
CA GLN A 97 -6.77 -15.12 -19.90
C GLN A 97 -5.87 -16.12 -19.15
N ASP A 98 -4.93 -15.62 -18.34
CA ASP A 98 -3.92 -16.41 -17.60
C ASP A 98 -4.04 -16.22 -16.07
N LEU A 99 -5.26 -16.26 -15.53
CA LEU A 99 -5.48 -16.25 -14.07
C LEU A 99 -4.68 -17.33 -13.33
N SER A 100 -4.43 -18.47 -13.96
CA SER A 100 -3.58 -19.55 -13.43
C SER A 100 -2.10 -19.15 -13.31
N LYS A 101 -1.61 -18.24 -14.16
CA LYS A 101 -0.26 -17.66 -14.06
C LYS A 101 -0.19 -16.49 -13.08
N MET A 102 -1.33 -15.82 -12.83
CA MET A 102 -1.43 -14.85 -11.74
C MET A 102 -1.33 -15.59 -10.40
N LYS A 103 -0.12 -15.62 -9.84
CA LYS A 103 0.13 -16.12 -8.48
C LYS A 103 -0.45 -15.16 -7.44
N ALA A 104 -1.78 -15.13 -7.34
CA ALA A 104 -2.54 -14.29 -6.42
C ALA A 104 -3.33 -15.15 -5.41
N PRO A 105 -2.67 -16.03 -4.62
CA PRO A 105 -3.33 -17.02 -3.76
C PRO A 105 -4.23 -16.41 -2.67
N LYS A 106 -4.09 -15.10 -2.42
CA LYS A 106 -4.80 -14.37 -1.36
C LYS A 106 -5.88 -13.43 -1.87
N LEU A 107 -6.33 -13.54 -3.13
CA LEU A 107 -7.44 -12.71 -3.65
C LEU A 107 -8.72 -12.83 -2.80
N HIS A 108 -9.01 -14.01 -2.28
CA HIS A 108 -10.16 -14.24 -1.40
C HIS A 108 -10.08 -13.48 -0.07
N MET A 109 -8.91 -12.94 0.33
CA MET A 109 -8.83 -12.08 1.52
C MET A 109 -9.52 -10.74 1.29
N LEU A 110 -9.72 -10.33 0.03
CA LEU A 110 -10.40 -9.07 -0.31
C LEU A 110 -11.85 -9.06 0.21
N THR A 111 -12.52 -10.21 0.22
CA THR A 111 -13.92 -10.33 0.68
C THR A 111 -14.10 -10.15 2.18
N LYS A 112 -12.99 -10.13 2.95
CA LYS A 112 -13.03 -9.95 4.40
C LYS A 112 -12.93 -8.49 4.82
N TYR A 113 -12.54 -7.57 3.93
CA TYR A 113 -12.26 -6.19 4.33
C TYR A 113 -13.47 -5.47 4.91
N THR A 114 -14.63 -5.51 4.26
CA THR A 114 -15.83 -4.81 4.75
C THR A 114 -16.29 -5.33 6.10
N ARG A 115 -16.26 -6.66 6.31
CA ARG A 115 -16.51 -7.29 7.62
C ARG A 115 -15.49 -6.86 8.68
N ASP A 116 -14.21 -6.92 8.35
CA ASP A 116 -13.15 -6.57 9.28
C ASP A 116 -13.19 -5.08 9.64
N ILE A 117 -13.56 -4.19 8.70
CA ILE A 117 -13.76 -2.76 8.96
C ILE A 117 -14.89 -2.55 9.97
N ARG A 118 -16.03 -3.25 9.81
CA ARG A 118 -17.14 -3.16 10.78
C ARG A 118 -16.72 -3.59 12.18
N MET A 119 -15.89 -4.62 12.29
CA MET A 119 -15.49 -5.18 13.59
C MET A 119 -14.35 -4.42 14.26
N LYS A 120 -13.41 -3.86 13.47
CA LYS A 120 -12.12 -3.35 13.97
C LYS A 120 -11.91 -1.85 13.70
N GLY A 121 -12.85 -1.20 13.01
CA GLY A 121 -12.70 0.17 12.53
C GLY A 121 -11.94 0.27 11.20
N PRO A 122 -11.50 1.46 10.79
CA PRO A 122 -10.76 1.65 9.54
C PRO A 122 -9.46 0.83 9.47
N LEU A 123 -9.01 0.47 8.26
CA LEU A 123 -7.81 -0.36 8.05
C LEU A 123 -6.56 0.16 8.77
N ASP A 124 -6.39 1.48 8.85
CA ASP A 124 -5.23 2.11 9.47
C ASP A 124 -5.06 1.71 10.94
N GLY A 125 -6.15 1.31 11.62
CA GLY A 125 -6.14 0.90 13.03
C GLY A 125 -5.55 -0.48 13.30
N TYR A 126 -5.56 -1.39 12.32
CA TYR A 126 -5.13 -2.79 12.51
C TYR A 126 -4.29 -3.36 11.36
N SER A 127 -3.87 -2.52 10.42
CA SER A 127 -2.95 -2.91 9.35
C SER A 127 -1.56 -3.25 9.89
N THR A 128 -0.90 -4.21 9.25
CA THR A 128 0.50 -4.56 9.53
C THR A 128 1.49 -3.45 9.15
N MET A 129 1.05 -2.41 8.46
CA MET A 129 1.85 -1.24 8.13
C MET A 129 2.47 -0.59 9.37
N ASN A 130 1.69 -0.46 10.45
CA ASN A 130 2.17 0.13 11.69
C ASN A 130 3.30 -0.70 12.31
N SER A 131 3.11 -2.03 12.37
CA SER A 131 4.15 -2.94 12.84
C SER A 131 5.40 -2.94 11.95
N GLU A 132 5.26 -2.88 10.62
CA GLU A 132 6.42 -2.84 9.72
C GLU A 132 7.18 -1.51 9.84
N ARG A 133 6.47 -0.38 10.00
CA ARG A 133 7.08 0.93 10.25
C ARG A 133 7.87 0.91 11.55
N LEU A 134 7.29 0.37 12.63
CA LEU A 134 7.99 0.21 13.91
C LEU A 134 9.18 -0.74 13.77
N HIS A 135 9.05 -1.86 13.07
CA HIS A 135 10.16 -2.79 12.84
C HIS A 135 11.31 -2.15 12.06
N LYS A 136 11.01 -1.28 11.07
CA LYS A 136 12.02 -0.49 10.36
C LYS A 136 12.79 0.44 11.30
N ILE A 137 12.09 1.15 12.18
CA ILE A 137 12.69 2.14 13.09
C ILE A 137 13.41 1.45 14.25
N ASN A 138 12.79 0.46 14.89
CA ASN A 138 13.24 -0.14 16.14
C ASN A 138 14.17 -1.34 15.93
N ALA A 139 14.16 -1.98 14.77
CA ALA A 139 15.03 -3.11 14.49
C ALA A 139 15.99 -2.84 13.34
N LYS A 140 15.49 -2.55 12.13
CA LYS A 140 16.35 -2.46 10.93
C LYS A 140 17.37 -1.32 11.01
N GLN A 141 16.96 -0.12 11.42
CA GLN A 141 17.86 1.02 11.55
C GLN A 141 18.97 0.81 12.60
N PRO A 142 18.66 0.43 13.85
CA PRO A 142 19.69 0.18 14.85
C PRO A 142 20.54 -1.03 14.52
N ALA A 143 19.97 -2.11 13.97
CA ALA A 143 20.76 -3.26 13.52
C ALA A 143 21.87 -2.84 12.55
N ARG A 144 21.59 -1.95 11.58
CA ARG A 144 22.61 -1.40 10.67
C ARG A 144 23.74 -0.62 11.35
N LYS A 145 23.52 -0.12 12.56
CA LYS A 145 24.52 0.59 13.38
C LYS A 145 25.29 -0.35 14.31
N THR A 146 24.86 -1.60 14.44
CA THR A 146 25.55 -2.62 15.24
C THR A 146 26.73 -3.21 14.46
N ASN A 147 27.67 -3.82 15.18
CA ASN A 147 28.80 -4.54 14.59
C ASN A 147 28.56 -6.04 14.40
N TYR A 148 27.35 -6.54 14.72
CA TYR A 148 26.91 -7.93 14.59
C TYR A 148 27.86 -8.99 15.21
N ARG A 149 28.68 -8.62 16.22
CA ARG A 149 29.72 -9.52 16.78
C ARG A 149 29.18 -10.81 17.38
N ASP A 150 28.22 -10.70 18.29
CA ASP A 150 27.55 -11.82 18.93
C ASP A 150 26.11 -11.45 19.28
N THR A 151 25.28 -12.45 19.56
CA THR A 151 23.84 -12.29 19.76
C THR A 151 23.50 -11.46 20.99
N VAL A 152 24.28 -11.56 22.07
CA VAL A 152 24.05 -10.85 23.34
C VAL A 152 24.40 -9.38 23.20
N ALA A 153 25.55 -9.08 22.58
CA ALA A 153 25.95 -7.71 22.26
C ALA A 153 24.98 -7.06 21.28
N PHE A 154 24.50 -7.80 20.27
CA PHE A 154 23.51 -7.32 19.31
C PHE A 154 22.18 -6.95 19.99
N THR A 155 21.62 -7.83 20.81
CA THR A 155 20.35 -7.54 21.51
C THR A 155 20.49 -6.38 22.50
N ASN A 156 21.60 -6.29 23.23
CA ASN A 156 21.87 -5.18 24.14
C ASN A 156 22.00 -3.83 23.40
N GLN A 157 22.62 -3.82 22.22
CA GLN A 157 22.73 -2.61 21.39
C GLN A 157 21.37 -2.18 20.83
N LEU A 158 20.51 -3.13 20.42
CA LEU A 158 19.14 -2.83 20.00
C LEU A 158 18.29 -2.28 21.15
N ALA A 159 18.39 -2.89 22.35
CA ALA A 159 17.66 -2.44 23.52
C ALA A 159 18.02 -1.01 23.92
N ARG A 160 19.32 -0.72 24.02
CA ARG A 160 19.82 0.64 24.33
C ARG A 160 19.36 1.68 23.32
N PHE A 161 19.34 1.34 22.03
CA PHE A 161 18.84 2.27 21.02
C PHE A 161 17.37 2.64 21.23
N ILE A 162 16.53 1.68 21.64
CA ILE A 162 15.11 1.93 21.93
C ILE A 162 14.99 2.79 23.19
N GLU A 163 15.75 2.48 24.24
CA GLU A 163 15.80 3.26 25.49
C GLU A 163 16.21 4.72 25.23
N ASP A 164 17.31 4.95 24.52
CA ASP A 164 17.81 6.29 24.20
C ASP A 164 16.80 7.11 23.39
N ARG A 165 16.10 6.45 22.45
CA ARG A 165 15.04 7.07 21.65
C ARG A 165 13.87 7.48 22.53
N ASP A 166 13.41 6.61 23.42
CA ASP A 166 12.24 6.86 24.27
C ASP A 166 12.51 7.99 25.26
N VAL A 167 13.70 7.99 25.88
CA VAL A 167 14.17 9.11 26.71
C VAL A 167 14.18 10.43 25.93
N CYS A 168 14.65 10.40 24.68
CA CYS A 168 14.64 11.58 23.81
C CYS A 168 13.21 12.06 23.52
N MET A 169 12.26 11.16 23.21
CA MET A 169 10.86 11.53 22.95
C MET A 169 10.18 12.12 24.19
N ASP A 170 10.46 11.59 25.38
CA ASP A 170 9.93 12.09 26.65
C ASP A 170 10.48 13.48 27.01
N LEU A 171 11.75 13.76 26.66
CA LEU A 171 12.39 15.06 26.90
C LEU A 171 11.79 16.20 26.06
N TYR A 172 11.29 15.91 24.85
CA TYR A 172 10.80 16.95 23.94
C TYR A 172 9.27 17.15 23.98
N GLY A 173 8.52 16.31 24.71
CA GLY A 173 7.07 16.39 24.84
C GLY A 173 6.29 16.28 23.51
N PRO A 174 4.96 16.08 23.53
CA PRO A 174 4.17 16.17 22.31
C PRO A 174 4.23 17.61 21.77
N SER A 175 4.47 17.76 20.46
CA SER A 175 4.35 19.06 19.77
C SER A 175 3.01 19.70 20.16
N PRO A 176 2.96 21.01 20.46
CA PRO A 176 1.69 21.70 20.66
C PRO A 176 0.80 21.43 19.44
N SER A 177 -0.44 21.02 19.71
CA SER A 177 -1.42 20.78 18.66
C SER A 177 -1.70 22.11 17.93
N PRO A 178 -1.89 22.09 16.59
CA PRO A 178 -2.24 23.29 15.83
C PRO A 178 -3.59 23.87 16.23
#